data_AF-A0A4U9VG55-F1
#
_entry.id   AF-A0A4U9VG55-F1
#
_cell.length_a   1.000
_cell.length_b   1.000
_cell.length_c   1.000
_cell.angle_alpha   90.00
_cell.angle_beta   90.00
_cell.angle_gamma   90.00
#
_symmetry.space_group_name_H-M   'P 1'
#
loop_
_entity.id
_entity.type
_entity.pdbx_description
1 polymer ?
#
loop_
_entity_poly.entity_id
_entity_poly.type
_entity_poly.pdbx_seq_one_letter_code
_entity_poly.pdbx_strand_id
1 'polypeptide(L)'
;MDALDLLLNRRSASRLTAPAPTGEVRQNIINAGLRAPDHGRYSRWRLYPDRGSGLQRFSELLQAAARHDELDESAVEKAKQAPFSCASDYHGGCSLQ
;
A
#
# COMPACT_ATOMS: atom_id res chain seq x y z
N MET A 1 14.51 15.63 11.54
CA MET A 1 15.53 14.58 11.29
C MET A 1 16.37 15.08 10.13
N ASP A 2 17.69 15.01 10.25
CA ASP A 2 18.59 15.33 9.15
C ASP A 2 18.60 14.19 8.09
N ALA A 3 19.02 14.51 6.86
CA ALA A 3 19.07 13.55 5.77
C ALA A 3 20.00 12.35 6.08
N LEU A 4 21.16 12.58 6.69
CA LEU A 4 22.09 11.50 7.02
C LEU A 4 21.49 10.56 8.07
N ASP A 5 20.85 11.13 9.09
CA ASP A 5 20.18 10.36 10.14
C ASP A 5 19.06 9.48 9.57
N LEU A 6 18.27 9.99 8.64
CA LEU A 6 17.22 9.22 7.96
C LEU A 6 17.81 8.03 7.20
N LEU A 7 18.86 8.26 6.41
CA LEU A 7 19.49 7.21 5.61
C LEU A 7 20.09 6.10 6.47
N LEU A 8 20.69 6.44 7.61
CA LEU A 8 21.32 5.47 8.51
C LEU A 8 20.33 4.73 9.40
N ASN A 9 19.21 5.35 9.77
CA ASN A 9 18.32 4.83 10.80
C ASN A 9 16.92 4.42 10.32
N ARG A 10 16.56 4.63 9.04
CA ARG A 10 15.25 4.21 8.51
C ARG A 10 15.08 2.69 8.65
N ARG A 11 13.97 2.28 9.26
CA ARG A 11 13.53 0.88 9.36
C ARG A 11 12.20 0.69 8.66
N SER A 12 11.93 -0.54 8.23
CA SER A 12 10.59 -0.92 7.76
C SER A 12 9.68 -1.16 8.97
N ALA A 13 8.48 -0.59 8.93
CA ALA A 13 7.45 -0.80 9.95
C ALA A 13 6.41 -1.80 9.44
N SER A 14 6.22 -2.92 10.14
CA SER A 14 5.30 -4.00 9.74
C SER A 14 3.87 -3.84 10.27
N ARG A 15 3.68 -3.03 11.31
CA ARG A 15 2.37 -2.79 11.94
C ARG A 15 2.02 -1.32 11.77
N LEU A 16 1.18 -1.03 10.78
CA LEU A 16 0.67 0.31 10.51
C LEU A 16 -0.71 0.46 11.14
N THR A 17 -1.12 1.70 11.38
CA THR A 17 -2.42 2.05 11.96
C THR A 17 -3.05 3.19 11.18
N ALA A 18 -4.37 3.36 11.32
CA ALA A 18 -5.06 4.52 10.78
C ALA A 18 -4.72 5.80 11.59
N PRO A 19 -4.85 7.00 10.98
CA PRO A 19 -5.13 7.22 9.56
C PRO A 19 -3.87 7.13 8.70
N ALA A 20 -4.03 6.70 7.44
CA ALA A 20 -2.97 6.79 6.45
C ALA A 20 -2.63 8.27 6.15
N PRO A 21 -1.40 8.59 5.70
CA PRO A 21 -1.05 9.95 5.28
C PRO A 21 -2.03 10.50 4.22
N THR A 22 -2.46 11.75 4.39
CA THR A 22 -3.38 12.47 3.50
C THR A 22 -2.79 13.84 3.09
N GLY A 23 -3.47 14.55 2.18
CA GLY A 23 -3.13 15.91 1.79
C GLY A 23 -1.68 16.09 1.33
N GLU A 24 -1.05 17.16 1.79
CA GLU A 24 0.33 17.52 1.44
C GLU A 24 1.33 16.43 1.85
N VAL A 25 1.12 15.77 2.99
CA VAL A 25 2.01 14.68 3.46
C VAL A 25 2.04 13.55 2.44
N ARG A 26 0.88 13.14 1.92
CA ARG A 26 0.79 12.12 0.86
C ARG A 26 1.46 12.60 -0.43
N GLN A 27 1.22 13.86 -0.81
CA GLN A 27 1.79 14.41 -2.02
C GLN A 27 3.33 14.47 -1.95
N ASN A 28 3.88 14.80 -0.79
CA ASN A 28 5.32 14.82 -0.55
C ASN A 28 5.94 13.43 -0.67
N ILE A 29 5.27 12.37 -0.21
CA ILE A 29 5.72 10.98 -0.40
C ILE A 29 5.79 10.61 -1.88
N ILE A 30 4.74 10.94 -2.64
CA ILE A 30 4.69 10.68 -4.08
C ILE A 30 5.80 11.46 -4.80
N ASN A 31 5.92 12.76 -4.52
CA ASN A 31 6.93 13.63 -5.11
C ASN A 31 8.35 13.13 -4.82
N ALA A 32 8.61 12.67 -3.59
CA ALA A 32 9.89 12.07 -3.22
C ALA A 32 10.18 10.79 -4.05
N GLY A 33 9.18 9.92 -4.22
CA GLY A 33 9.31 8.71 -5.04
C GLY A 33 9.63 9.01 -6.52
N LEU A 34 9.03 10.07 -7.07
CA LEU A 34 9.28 10.52 -8.45
C LEU A 34 10.69 11.12 -8.66
N ARG A 35 11.49 11.29 -7.61
CA ARG A 35 12.91 11.70 -7.72
C ARG A 35 13.88 10.53 -7.87
N ALA A 36 13.39 9.29 -7.83
CA ALA A 36 14.23 8.12 -8.12
C ALA A 36 14.89 8.26 -9.51
N PRO A 37 16.17 7.86 -9.66
CA PRO A 37 16.86 7.93 -10.93
C PRO A 37 16.18 7.03 -11.96
N ASP A 38 16.00 7.54 -13.17
CA ASP A 38 15.31 6.85 -14.27
C ASP A 38 16.15 6.87 -15.54
N HIS A 39 16.75 5.71 -15.82
CA HIS A 39 17.60 5.54 -16.98
C HIS A 39 16.75 5.60 -18.26
N GLY A 40 16.99 6.62 -19.10
CA GLY A 40 16.23 6.85 -20.31
C GLY A 40 14.90 7.59 -20.09
N ARG A 41 14.59 8.03 -18.86
CA ARG A 41 13.39 8.83 -18.52
C ARG A 41 12.06 8.20 -18.98
N TYR A 42 11.97 6.87 -18.97
CA TYR A 42 10.79 6.17 -19.45
C TYR A 42 9.57 6.28 -18.52
N SER A 43 9.77 6.68 -17.26
CA SER A 43 8.72 6.85 -16.26
C SER A 43 7.77 5.66 -16.19
N ARG A 44 8.32 4.43 -16.19
CA ARG A 44 7.54 3.19 -16.28
C ARG A 44 6.78 2.85 -14.99
N TRP A 45 7.01 3.59 -13.91
CA TRP A 45 6.30 3.38 -12.65
C TRP A 45 4.83 3.83 -12.77
N ARG A 46 3.95 3.01 -12.18
CA ARG A 46 2.54 3.33 -12.01
C ARG A 46 2.22 3.23 -10.53
N LEU A 47 1.87 4.36 -9.93
CA LEU A 47 1.42 4.41 -8.55
C LEU A 47 -0.10 4.33 -8.54
N TYR A 48 -0.65 3.40 -7.77
CA TYR A 48 -2.08 3.20 -7.61
C TYR A 48 -2.47 3.65 -6.19
N PRO A 49 -2.80 4.94 -5.99
CA PRO A 49 -3.26 5.40 -4.69
C PRO A 49 -4.58 4.70 -4.34
N ASP A 50 -4.71 4.29 -3.08
CA ASP A 50 -5.93 3.64 -2.60
C ASP A 50 -7.14 4.57 -2.76
N ARG A 51 -8.24 3.99 -3.24
CA ARG A 51 -9.51 4.68 -3.51
C ARG A 51 -10.61 4.04 -2.69
N GLY A 52 -10.61 4.25 -1.37
CA GLY A 52 -11.66 3.74 -0.48
C GLY A 52 -11.72 2.21 -0.46
N SER A 53 -12.56 1.60 -1.30
CA SER A 53 -12.72 0.14 -1.40
C SER A 53 -11.54 -0.60 -2.08
N GLY A 54 -10.38 0.05 -2.25
CA GLY A 54 -9.24 -0.54 -2.95
C GLY A 54 -8.64 -1.75 -2.21
N LEU A 55 -8.54 -1.70 -0.87
CA LEU A 55 -8.10 -2.85 -0.07
C LEU A 55 -9.02 -4.07 -0.21
N GLN A 56 -10.33 -3.85 -0.24
CA GLN A 56 -11.31 -4.93 -0.43
C GLN A 56 -11.15 -5.59 -1.79
N ARG A 57 -11.08 -4.79 -2.86
CA ARG A 57 -10.83 -5.30 -4.22
C ARG A 57 -9.50 -6.02 -4.34
N PHE A 58 -8.47 -5.55 -3.62
CA PHE A 58 -7.17 -6.20 -3.60
C PHE A 58 -7.22 -7.54 -2.87
N SER A 59 -7.95 -7.63 -1.76
CA SER A 59 -8.21 -8.89 -1.04
C SER A 59 -8.89 -9.91 -1.93
N GLU A 60 -9.95 -9.52 -2.63
CA GLU A 60 -10.66 -10.39 -3.58
C GLU A 60 -9.74 -10.87 -4.71
N LEU A 61 -8.89 -9.98 -5.25
CA LEU A 61 -7.93 -10.33 -6.29
C LEU A 61 -6.87 -11.33 -5.79
N LEU A 62 -6.32 -11.12 -4.60
CA LEU A 62 -5.34 -12.03 -4.00
C LEU A 62 -5.97 -13.40 -3.70
N GLN A 63 -7.21 -13.42 -3.21
CA GLN A 63 -7.95 -14.66 -2.99
C GLN A 63 -8.19 -15.41 -4.31
N ALA A 64 -8.59 -14.70 -5.37
CA ALA A 64 -8.81 -15.28 -6.69
C ALA A 64 -7.50 -15.85 -7.27
N ALA A 65 -6.38 -15.14 -7.13
CA ALA A 65 -5.07 -15.61 -7.56
C ALA A 65 -4.63 -16.87 -6.80
N ALA A 66 -4.78 -16.90 -5.46
CA ALA A 66 -4.44 -18.08 -4.66
C ALA A 66 -5.25 -19.32 -5.05
N ARG A 67 -6.53 -19.14 -5.41
CA ARG A 67 -7.39 -20.24 -5.92
C ARG A 67 -6.99 -20.68 -7.33
N HIS A 68 -6.66 -19.73 -8.21
CA HIS A 68 -6.17 -20.02 -9.55
C HIS A 68 -4.89 -20.86 -9.53
N ASP A 69 -4.00 -20.58 -8.57
CA ASP A 69 -2.75 -21.30 -8.39
C ASP A 69 -2.89 -22.59 -7.54
N GLU A 70 -4.13 -23.02 -7.28
CA GLU A 70 -4.47 -24.27 -6.55
C GLU A 70 -3.81 -24.39 -5.17
N LEU A 71 -3.63 -23.25 -4.46
CA LEU A 71 -3.09 -23.24 -3.10
C LEU A 71 -4.09 -23.79 -2.07
N ASP A 72 -3.58 -24.19 -0.90
CA ASP A 72 -4.42 -24.70 0.19
C ASP A 72 -5.34 -23.61 0.79
N GLU A 73 -6.40 -24.04 1.48
CA GLU A 73 -7.39 -23.11 2.06
C GLU A 73 -6.76 -22.15 3.09
N SER A 74 -5.69 -22.59 3.77
CA SER A 74 -4.92 -21.74 4.68
C SER A 74 -4.25 -20.59 3.94
N ALA A 75 -3.67 -20.83 2.77
CA ALA A 75 -3.06 -19.82 1.93
C ALA A 75 -4.11 -18.88 1.33
N VAL A 76 -5.28 -19.42 0.93
CA VAL A 76 -6.42 -18.62 0.44
C VAL A 76 -6.92 -17.63 1.50
N GLU A 77 -7.10 -18.09 2.74
CA GLU A 77 -7.52 -17.19 3.83
C GLU A 77 -6.43 -16.19 4.23
N LYS A 78 -5.15 -16.58 4.19
CA LYS A 78 -4.04 -15.63 4.37
C LYS A 78 -4.03 -14.56 3.28
N ALA A 79 -4.25 -14.94 2.03
CA ALA A 79 -4.29 -14.02 0.89
C ALA A 79 -5.42 -12.98 1.03
N LYS A 80 -6.59 -13.43 1.50
CA LYS A 80 -7.74 -12.57 1.82
C LYS A 80 -7.44 -11.56 2.93
N GLN A 81 -6.74 -11.97 3.99
CA GLN A 81 -6.43 -11.09 5.13
C GLN A 81 -5.21 -10.19 4.88
N ALA A 82 -4.33 -10.53 3.93
CA ALA A 82 -3.06 -9.84 3.71
C ALA A 82 -3.20 -8.32 3.52
N PRO A 83 -4.17 -7.79 2.74
CA PRO A 83 -4.32 -6.34 2.56
C PRO A 83 -4.73 -5.58 3.83
N PHE A 84 -5.39 -6.25 4.77
CA PHE A 84 -5.88 -5.64 6.02
C PHE A 84 -4.90 -5.78 7.18
N SER A 85 -3.87 -6.62 7.04
CA SER A 85 -2.87 -6.85 8.07
C SER A 85 -2.09 -5.59 8.49
N CYS A 86 -2.10 -4.53 7.66
CA CYS A 86 -1.50 -3.23 7.95
C CYS A 86 -2.52 -2.13 8.33
N ALA A 87 -3.82 -2.38 8.25
CA ALA A 87 -4.85 -1.38 8.48
C ALA A 87 -6.05 -2.03 9.17
N SER A 88 -5.94 -2.26 10.48
CA SER A 88 -7.02 -2.89 11.24
C SER A 88 -8.30 -2.06 11.29
N ASP A 89 -8.27 -0.74 11.02
CA ASP A 89 -9.45 0.10 11.22
C ASP A 89 -9.64 1.12 10.08
N TYR A 90 -10.27 0.70 8.98
CA TYR A 90 -10.89 1.60 8.00
C TYR A 90 -12.41 1.38 7.99
N HIS A 91 -13.08 1.63 9.12
CA HIS A 91 -14.55 1.66 9.25
C HIS A 91 -15.14 3.05 8.93
N GLY A 92 -14.62 3.73 7.90
CA GLY A 92 -15.07 5.07 7.52
C GLY A 92 -15.51 5.12 6.06
N GLY A 93 -16.80 4.89 5.82
CA GLY A 93 -17.43 5.17 4.53
C GLY A 93 -17.26 6.64 4.17
N CYS A 94 -16.48 6.92 3.13
CA CYS A 94 -16.45 8.24 2.51
C CYS A 94 -17.63 8.30 1.54
N SER A 95 -18.75 8.83 2.02
CA SER A 95 -19.85 9.30 1.18
C SER A 95 -19.32 10.41 0.28
N LEU A 96 -19.33 10.16 -1.03
CA LEU A 96 -19.22 11.20 -2.05
C LEU A 96 -20.45 12.10 -1.94
N GLN A 97 -20.26 13.30 -1.40
CA GLN A 97 -20.97 14.50 -1.80
C GLN A 97 -19.95 15.49 -2.33
#